data_AF-A0AAE4CSV4-F1
#
_entry.id   AF-A0AAE4CSV4-F1
#
_cell.length_a   1.000
_cell.length_b   1.000
_cell.length_c   1.000
_cell.angle_alpha   90.00
_cell.angle_beta   90.00
_cell.angle_gamma   90.00
#
_symmetry.space_group_name_H-M   'P 1'
#
loop_
_entity.id
_entity.type
_entity.pdbx_description
1 polymer ?
#
loop_
_entity_poly.entity_id
_entity_poly.type
_entity_poly.pdbx_seq_one_letter_code
_entity_poly.pdbx_strand_id
1 'polypeptide(L)'
;MSRTRTPGGDATTTRTPDDGAAPGGPAPGRPRTADASSVTAAQQSTQELAWAGRPGRNGGPGRTGAGADGDDMGRRSDWRDRDPADDPQEPQRPPDSYLDGGDPVYHRPGGTAVGYDSSTMWNYDHVAPVPGYHDVVVHGEPNGLFHPGLVGADGDDYPSNWTHPGQIADAIRNNPHYDGGPVRLVSCHTGRVDADAGVPAAGQQVADALGVPVMAPTDAVGTQRPGPAGQTPTIRDNGEWVTFQPRAGAGE
;
A
#
# COMPACT_ATOMS: atom_id res chain seq x y z
N MET A 1 -10.83 -64.52 -53.25
CA MET A 1 -9.54 -64.38 -52.54
C MET A 1 -9.83 -64.43 -51.03
N SER A 2 -9.17 -65.38 -50.35
CA SER A 2 -8.93 -65.62 -48.89
C SER A 2 -9.89 -65.06 -47.82
N ARG A 3 -10.63 -65.88 -47.04
CA ARG A 3 -10.32 -66.48 -45.69
C ARG A 3 -9.88 -65.41 -44.66
N THR A 4 -10.40 -65.30 -43.42
CA THR A 4 -10.32 -66.24 -42.25
C THR A 4 -11.04 -65.56 -41.04
N ARG A 5 -12.04 -66.14 -40.37
CA ARG A 5 -12.08 -66.85 -39.06
C ARG A 5 -11.52 -66.13 -37.79
N THR A 6 -12.40 -66.09 -36.76
CA THR A 6 -12.42 -65.79 -35.29
C THR A 6 -11.18 -66.21 -34.43
N PRO A 7 -11.13 -66.16 -33.05
CA PRO A 7 -11.83 -65.42 -31.96
C PRO A 7 -10.93 -64.92 -30.77
N GLY A 8 -11.51 -64.26 -29.75
CA GLY A 8 -11.29 -64.54 -28.31
C GLY A 8 -10.23 -63.75 -27.51
N GLY A 9 -10.54 -63.46 -26.23
CA GLY A 9 -9.55 -63.02 -25.23
C GLY A 9 -10.15 -62.34 -23.98
N ASP A 10 -10.56 -63.15 -22.99
CA ASP A 10 -10.81 -62.74 -21.61
C ASP A 10 -9.53 -62.21 -20.91
N ALA A 11 -9.68 -61.27 -19.97
CA ALA A 11 -8.68 -61.00 -18.94
C ALA A 11 -9.34 -60.70 -17.58
N THR A 12 -9.54 -61.79 -16.84
CA THR A 12 -9.35 -62.03 -15.41
C THR A 12 -8.82 -60.88 -14.53
N THR A 13 -9.62 -60.60 -13.50
CA THR A 13 -9.36 -60.16 -12.11
C THR A 13 -7.92 -60.11 -11.56
N THR A 14 -7.64 -59.10 -10.74
CA THR A 14 -6.96 -59.26 -9.43
C THR A 14 -7.35 -58.15 -8.45
N ARG A 15 -7.57 -58.56 -7.20
CA ARG A 15 -8.10 -57.79 -6.07
C ARG A 15 -7.09 -57.88 -4.92
N THR A 16 -6.86 -56.76 -4.21
CA THR A 16 -6.34 -56.60 -2.81
C THR A 16 -4.89 -57.05 -2.51
N PRO A 17 -4.22 -56.60 -1.42
CA PRO A 17 -4.68 -55.92 -0.19
C PRO A 17 -4.02 -54.53 0.06
N ASP A 18 -4.59 -53.58 0.80
CA ASP A 18 -4.77 -53.45 2.26
C ASP A 18 -3.48 -53.71 3.06
N ASP A 19 -2.80 -52.63 3.47
CA ASP A 19 -1.70 -52.67 4.43
C ASP A 19 -1.63 -51.35 5.21
N GLY A 20 -1.83 -51.46 6.53
CA GLY A 20 -0.83 -50.95 7.46
C GLY A 20 -1.04 -49.56 8.05
N ALA A 21 -1.87 -49.50 9.09
CA ALA A 21 -1.81 -48.46 10.12
C ALA A 21 -0.58 -48.62 11.03
N ALA A 22 0.09 -47.52 11.38
CA ALA A 22 0.73 -47.16 12.67
C ALA A 22 1.67 -45.93 12.50
N PRO A 23 2.16 -45.26 13.56
CA PRO A 23 1.55 -44.87 14.84
C PRO A 23 1.66 -43.33 15.09
N GLY A 24 0.98 -42.85 16.13
CA GLY A 24 0.88 -41.42 16.49
C GLY A 24 2.20 -40.73 16.87
N GLY A 25 2.29 -39.46 16.44
CA GLY A 25 3.28 -38.48 16.90
C GLY A 25 2.64 -37.40 17.80
N PRO A 26 3.43 -36.74 18.68
CA PRO A 26 2.93 -35.82 19.68
C PRO A 26 2.44 -34.49 19.07
N ALA A 27 1.38 -33.95 19.65
CA ALA A 27 0.77 -32.68 19.26
C ALA A 27 1.76 -31.50 19.43
N PRO A 28 1.90 -30.59 18.45
CA PRO A 28 2.61 -29.34 18.65
C PRO A 28 1.82 -28.42 19.59
N GLY A 29 2.53 -27.90 20.58
CA GLY A 29 1.98 -26.98 21.58
C GLY A 29 1.43 -25.70 20.95
N ARG A 30 0.35 -25.21 21.54
CA ARG A 30 -0.28 -23.92 21.25
C ARG A 30 0.78 -22.80 21.24
N PRO A 31 0.87 -21.97 20.18
CA PRO A 31 1.61 -20.72 20.28
C PRO A 31 0.90 -19.78 21.26
N ARG A 32 1.71 -19.14 22.10
CA ARG A 32 1.27 -18.08 23.01
C ARG A 32 0.83 -16.89 22.15
N THR A 33 -0.36 -16.37 22.44
CA THR A 33 -0.88 -15.11 21.90
C THR A 33 0.15 -14.00 22.10
N ALA A 34 0.64 -13.43 21.01
CA ALA A 34 1.34 -12.15 21.07
C ALA A 34 0.29 -11.08 21.41
N ASP A 35 0.54 -10.38 22.50
CA ASP A 35 -0.31 -9.32 23.02
C ASP A 35 -0.38 -8.16 22.00
N ALA A 36 -1.58 -7.66 21.71
CA ALA A 36 -1.83 -6.52 20.81
C ALA A 36 -1.09 -5.23 21.23
N SER A 37 -0.47 -5.24 22.41
CA SER A 37 0.38 -4.17 22.93
C SER A 37 1.72 -4.02 22.19
N SER A 38 2.24 -5.06 21.51
CA SER A 38 3.55 -4.98 20.84
C SER A 38 3.53 -4.29 19.47
N VAL A 39 2.37 -4.26 18.79
CA VAL A 39 2.21 -3.56 17.50
C VAL A 39 2.14 -2.04 17.71
N THR A 40 1.53 -1.61 18.82
CA THR A 40 1.39 -0.17 19.14
C THR A 40 2.73 0.47 19.52
N ALA A 41 3.63 -0.28 20.16
CA ALA A 41 4.95 0.25 20.56
C ALA A 41 5.88 0.52 19.36
N ALA A 42 5.80 -0.29 18.30
CA ALA A 42 6.57 -0.08 17.07
C ALA A 42 6.09 1.15 16.27
N GLN A 43 4.78 1.46 16.34
CA GLN A 43 4.18 2.65 15.72
C GLN A 43 4.59 3.96 16.42
N GLN A 44 4.86 3.92 17.73
CA GLN A 44 5.31 5.10 18.48
C GLN A 44 6.81 5.39 18.29
N SER A 45 7.65 4.36 18.16
CA SER A 45 9.11 4.56 18.03
C SER A 45 9.54 5.20 16.71
N THR A 46 8.79 5.00 15.62
CA THR A 46 9.07 5.63 14.32
C THR A 46 8.57 7.08 14.24
N GLN A 47 7.53 7.43 15.00
CA GLN A 47 7.08 8.83 15.14
C GLN A 47 8.06 9.68 15.95
N GLU A 48 8.74 9.13 16.97
CA GLU A 48 9.73 9.88 17.76
C GLU A 48 11.03 10.19 16.99
N LEU A 49 11.46 9.32 16.09
CA LEU A 49 12.69 9.54 15.31
C LEU A 49 12.52 10.62 14.22
N ALA A 50 11.29 10.87 13.77
CA ALA A 50 10.99 11.94 12.82
C ALA A 50 11.01 13.35 13.46
N TRP A 51 10.89 13.45 14.80
CA TRP A 51 10.84 14.72 15.51
C TRP A 51 12.21 15.27 15.94
N ALA A 52 13.25 14.41 16.03
CA ALA A 52 14.55 14.77 16.60
C ALA A 52 15.51 15.53 15.63
N GLY A 53 15.08 15.84 14.40
CA GLY A 53 15.97 16.24 13.29
C GLY A 53 16.04 17.73 12.92
N ARG A 54 15.59 18.68 13.76
CA ARG A 54 15.66 20.13 13.43
C ARG A 54 16.70 20.88 14.29
N PRO A 55 17.79 21.44 13.70
CA PRO A 55 18.66 22.38 14.40
C PRO A 55 18.04 23.79 14.38
N GLY A 56 17.26 24.12 15.42
CA GLY A 56 16.74 25.46 15.66
C GLY A 56 17.70 26.30 16.51
N ARG A 57 18.30 27.33 15.90
CA ARG A 57 18.98 28.44 16.58
C ARG A 57 18.01 29.20 17.51
N ASN A 58 18.38 29.39 18.77
CA ASN A 58 18.54 30.72 19.41
C ASN A 58 18.66 30.57 20.93
N GLY A 59 19.80 30.98 21.47
CA GLY A 59 19.99 31.23 22.91
C GLY A 59 19.68 32.69 23.24
N GLY A 60 18.98 32.91 24.36
CA GLY A 60 18.77 34.24 24.96
C GLY A 60 17.68 34.22 26.03
N PRO A 61 17.97 34.48 27.33
CA PRO A 61 17.10 34.09 28.44
C PRO A 61 16.24 35.24 29.00
N GLY A 62 15.15 34.90 29.69
CA GLY A 62 14.47 35.86 30.57
C GLY A 62 13.09 35.42 31.06
N ARG A 63 13.04 34.62 32.12
CA ARG A 63 11.84 34.37 32.94
C ARG A 63 11.53 35.58 33.83
N THR A 64 10.26 35.85 34.10
CA THR A 64 9.64 35.88 35.44
C THR A 64 8.16 36.25 35.34
N GLY A 65 7.31 35.64 36.17
CA GLY A 65 5.92 36.06 36.38
C GLY A 65 4.95 34.90 36.53
N ALA A 66 4.71 34.49 37.78
CA ALA A 66 3.73 33.50 38.17
C ALA A 66 2.31 34.08 38.22
N GLY A 67 1.30 33.24 37.98
CA GLY A 67 -0.12 33.52 38.21
C GLY A 67 -0.93 32.27 37.88
N ALA A 68 -1.36 31.55 38.91
CA ALA A 68 -2.28 30.42 38.80
C ALA A 68 -3.70 30.95 38.58
N ASP A 69 -4.45 30.35 37.66
CA ASP A 69 -5.91 30.23 37.71
C ASP A 69 -6.35 29.11 36.75
N GLY A 70 -7.34 28.34 37.19
CA GLY A 70 -7.79 27.10 36.57
C GLY A 70 -8.54 27.25 35.24
N ASP A 71 -8.64 26.10 34.57
CA ASP A 71 -9.65 25.73 33.59
C ASP A 71 -9.79 26.63 32.35
N ASP A 72 -8.86 26.47 31.41
CA ASP A 72 -9.17 26.75 30.00
C ASP A 72 -8.44 25.80 29.04
N MET A 73 -8.87 24.54 29.03
CA MET A 73 -8.46 23.58 28.00
C MET A 73 -9.04 23.90 26.61
N GLY A 74 -9.78 25.01 26.45
CA GLY A 74 -10.47 25.41 25.22
C GLY A 74 -10.04 26.75 24.61
N ARG A 75 -9.05 27.46 25.18
CA ARG A 75 -8.53 28.73 24.65
C ARG A 75 -7.02 28.75 24.46
N ARG A 76 -6.41 27.63 24.10
CA ARG A 76 -5.11 27.73 23.45
C ARG A 76 -5.36 28.34 22.07
N SER A 77 -4.87 29.56 21.87
CA SER A 77 -4.94 30.30 20.61
C SER A 77 -4.19 29.61 19.46
N ASP A 78 -3.41 28.55 19.76
CA ASP A 78 -2.65 27.77 18.79
C ASP A 78 -3.50 26.94 17.83
N TRP A 79 -4.78 26.66 18.13
CA TRP A 79 -5.69 25.98 17.20
C TRP A 79 -6.45 26.91 16.26
N ARG A 80 -6.53 28.21 16.56
CA ARG A 80 -7.29 29.18 15.73
C ARG A 80 -6.44 29.97 14.75
N ASP A 81 -5.12 29.86 14.86
CA ASP A 81 -4.16 30.62 14.05
C ASP A 81 -3.35 29.70 13.11
N ARG A 82 -3.92 28.56 12.67
CA ARG A 82 -3.35 27.86 11.52
C ARG A 82 -3.69 28.68 10.29
N ASP A 83 -2.69 29.17 9.58
CA ASP A 83 -2.92 29.90 8.34
C ASP A 83 -3.65 28.94 7.39
N PRO A 84 -4.81 29.28 6.82
CA PRO A 84 -5.44 28.45 5.80
C PRO A 84 -4.52 28.16 4.60
N ALA A 85 -3.47 28.98 4.40
CA ALA A 85 -2.42 28.70 3.44
C ALA A 85 -1.55 27.47 3.81
N ASP A 86 -1.53 27.07 5.08
CA ASP A 86 -0.85 25.87 5.58
C ASP A 86 -1.71 24.61 5.42
N ASP A 87 -2.97 24.71 5.02
CA ASP A 87 -3.87 23.56 4.80
C ASP A 87 -3.95 23.21 3.30
N PRO A 88 -4.09 21.93 2.93
CA PRO A 88 -4.32 21.54 1.56
C PRO A 88 -5.67 22.08 1.08
N GLN A 89 -5.76 22.42 -0.21
CA GLN A 89 -7.02 22.83 -0.83
C GLN A 89 -8.05 21.70 -0.75
N GLU A 90 -9.34 22.04 -0.68
CA GLU A 90 -10.38 21.02 -0.85
C GLU A 90 -10.30 20.41 -2.27
N PRO A 91 -10.47 19.08 -2.39
CA PRO A 91 -10.46 18.44 -3.70
C PRO A 91 -11.63 18.93 -4.55
N GLN A 92 -11.37 19.18 -5.83
CA GLN A 92 -12.39 19.70 -6.77
C GLN A 92 -13.58 18.76 -6.96
N ARG A 93 -13.39 17.47 -6.69
CA ARG A 93 -14.45 16.46 -6.67
C ARG A 93 -14.46 15.75 -5.30
N PRO A 94 -15.64 15.42 -4.76
CA PRO A 94 -15.73 14.62 -3.55
C PRO A 94 -14.98 13.29 -3.71
N PRO A 95 -14.19 12.86 -2.71
CA PRO A 95 -13.59 11.53 -2.70
C PRO A 95 -14.64 10.45 -2.40
N ASP A 96 -14.35 9.22 -2.82
CA ASP A 96 -15.23 8.06 -2.60
C ASP A 96 -15.06 7.47 -1.20
N SER A 97 -13.86 7.61 -0.64
CA SER A 97 -13.53 7.27 0.75
C SER A 97 -12.28 8.04 1.20
N TYR A 98 -11.80 7.74 2.41
CA TYR A 98 -10.59 8.33 2.96
C TYR A 98 -9.69 7.23 3.52
N LEU A 99 -8.39 7.49 3.53
CA LEU A 99 -7.46 6.75 4.39
C LEU A 99 -7.76 7.07 5.86
N ASP A 100 -7.25 6.24 6.77
CA ASP A 100 -7.31 6.51 8.21
C ASP A 100 -6.65 7.85 8.57
N GLY A 101 -5.64 8.27 7.79
CA GLY A 101 -4.99 9.58 7.90
C GLY A 101 -5.84 10.77 7.44
N GLY A 102 -7.01 10.53 6.85
CA GLY A 102 -7.89 11.56 6.30
C GLY A 102 -7.60 11.92 4.85
N ASP A 103 -6.65 11.25 4.19
CA ASP A 103 -6.31 11.52 2.80
C ASP A 103 -7.39 10.99 1.84
N PRO A 104 -7.74 11.76 0.80
CA PRO A 104 -8.82 11.41 -0.11
C PRO A 104 -8.47 10.21 -1.00
N VAL A 105 -9.44 9.31 -1.18
CA VAL A 105 -9.34 8.12 -2.03
C VAL A 105 -10.42 8.15 -3.10
N TYR A 106 -10.04 7.76 -4.32
CA TYR A 106 -10.93 7.70 -5.47
C TYR A 106 -10.99 6.31 -6.06
N HIS A 107 -12.20 5.87 -6.41
CA HIS A 107 -12.51 4.55 -6.90
C HIS A 107 -13.06 4.57 -8.31
N ARG A 108 -12.67 3.55 -9.08
CA ARG A 108 -13.31 3.18 -10.34
C ARG A 108 -13.16 1.67 -10.57
N PRO A 109 -13.91 1.10 -11.51
CA PRO A 109 -13.65 -0.26 -11.98
C PRO A 109 -12.19 -0.44 -12.41
N GLY A 110 -11.49 -1.37 -11.76
CA GLY A 110 -10.09 -1.68 -12.05
C GLY A 110 -9.08 -0.62 -11.60
N GLY A 111 -9.44 0.36 -10.75
CA GLY A 111 -8.40 1.16 -10.11
C GLY A 111 -8.79 2.04 -8.92
N THR A 112 -7.79 2.32 -8.10
CA THR A 112 -7.84 3.17 -6.90
C THR A 112 -6.77 4.26 -7.01
N ALA A 113 -7.11 5.50 -6.67
CA ALA A 113 -6.14 6.58 -6.52
C ALA A 113 -6.19 7.15 -5.10
N VAL A 114 -5.04 7.59 -4.58
CA VAL A 114 -4.92 8.22 -3.26
C VAL A 114 -4.26 9.59 -3.43
N GLY A 115 -5.00 10.64 -3.10
CA GLY A 115 -4.66 12.01 -3.46
C GLY A 115 -5.33 12.50 -4.76
N TYR A 116 -5.26 13.80 -4.99
CA TYR A 116 -5.90 14.53 -6.08
C TYR A 116 -4.98 15.55 -6.77
N ASP A 117 -3.67 15.54 -6.49
CA ASP A 117 -2.74 16.36 -7.25
C ASP A 117 -2.75 16.04 -8.74
N SER A 118 -2.18 16.95 -9.53
CA SER A 118 -2.18 16.82 -10.98
C SER A 118 -1.51 15.53 -11.43
N SER A 119 -0.47 15.09 -10.71
CA SER A 119 0.32 13.91 -11.03
C SER A 119 -0.50 12.62 -10.89
N THR A 120 -1.14 12.46 -9.74
CA THR A 120 -1.99 11.34 -9.35
C THR A 120 -3.19 11.25 -10.28
N MET A 121 -3.94 12.34 -10.42
CA MET A 121 -5.19 12.33 -11.19
C MET A 121 -4.98 12.05 -12.67
N TRP A 122 -3.92 12.60 -13.25
CA TRP A 122 -3.61 12.34 -14.65
C TRP A 122 -3.20 10.89 -14.89
N ASN A 123 -2.34 10.30 -14.06
CA ASN A 123 -1.97 8.89 -14.22
C ASN A 123 -3.17 7.98 -14.00
N TYR A 124 -4.03 8.33 -13.03
CA TYR A 124 -5.30 7.66 -12.84
C TYR A 124 -6.09 7.69 -14.15
N ASP A 125 -6.34 8.85 -14.75
CA ASP A 125 -7.19 8.95 -15.95
C ASP A 125 -6.56 8.42 -17.24
N HIS A 126 -5.23 8.37 -17.35
CA HIS A 126 -4.55 8.12 -18.63
C HIS A 126 -3.85 6.76 -18.76
N VAL A 127 -3.64 6.02 -17.67
CA VAL A 127 -3.02 4.69 -17.76
C VAL A 127 -3.97 3.69 -18.44
N ALA A 128 -3.44 2.95 -19.41
CA ALA A 128 -4.12 1.79 -19.98
C ALA A 128 -4.23 0.67 -18.93
N PRO A 129 -5.44 0.15 -18.67
CA PRO A 129 -5.61 -0.97 -17.75
C PRO A 129 -4.92 -2.22 -18.30
N VAL A 130 -4.37 -3.04 -17.40
CA VAL A 130 -3.87 -4.37 -17.74
C VAL A 130 -4.97 -5.39 -17.40
N PRO A 131 -5.37 -6.27 -18.34
CA PRO A 131 -6.42 -7.25 -18.07
C PRO A 131 -6.14 -8.08 -16.80
N GLY A 132 -7.13 -8.12 -15.90
CA GLY A 132 -7.05 -8.86 -14.64
C GLY A 132 -6.34 -8.13 -13.50
N TYR A 133 -5.72 -6.98 -13.74
CA TYR A 133 -5.07 -6.18 -12.70
C TYR A 133 -5.96 -5.05 -12.21
N HIS A 134 -5.83 -4.72 -10.93
CA HIS A 134 -6.33 -3.49 -10.33
C HIS A 134 -5.21 -2.46 -10.23
N ASP A 135 -5.38 -1.31 -10.88
CA ASP A 135 -4.38 -0.25 -10.90
C ASP A 135 -4.46 0.63 -9.65
N VAL A 136 -3.32 0.93 -9.05
CA VAL A 136 -3.23 1.78 -7.87
C VAL A 136 -2.31 2.95 -8.16
N VAL A 137 -2.83 4.17 -8.02
CA VAL A 137 -2.10 5.41 -8.30
C VAL A 137 -1.95 6.21 -7.01
N VAL A 138 -0.72 6.32 -6.55
CA VAL A 138 -0.32 7.10 -5.38
C VAL A 138 1.17 7.37 -5.52
N HIS A 139 1.73 8.44 -4.95
CA HIS A 139 3.18 8.60 -4.98
C HIS A 139 3.84 7.56 -4.08
N GLY A 140 4.94 7.02 -4.59
CA GLY A 140 5.74 6.02 -3.89
C GLY A 140 7.15 6.54 -3.74
N GLU A 141 7.79 6.14 -2.64
CA GLU A 141 9.14 6.54 -2.30
C GLU A 141 10.04 5.32 -2.12
N PRO A 142 11.36 5.47 -2.30
CA PRO A 142 12.29 4.38 -2.12
C PRO A 142 12.51 4.01 -0.64
N ASN A 143 11.88 4.71 0.31
CA ASN A 143 11.90 4.37 1.74
C ASN A 143 10.87 3.28 2.13
N GLY A 144 10.12 2.74 1.16
CA GLY A 144 9.11 1.70 1.41
C GLY A 144 7.74 2.24 1.87
N LEU A 145 7.51 3.55 1.76
CA LEU A 145 6.27 4.23 2.12
C LEU A 145 5.64 4.94 0.91
N PHE A 146 4.42 5.43 1.11
CA PHE A 146 3.65 6.18 0.13
C PHE A 146 3.41 7.62 0.58
N HIS A 147 3.06 8.48 -0.36
CA HIS A 147 2.65 9.86 -0.14
C HIS A 147 1.38 10.15 -0.97
N PRO A 148 0.23 10.43 -0.33
CA PRO A 148 -0.98 10.92 -1.00
C PRO A 148 -0.76 12.25 -1.72
N GLY A 149 -1.02 12.34 -3.02
CA GLY A 149 -0.82 13.59 -3.76
C GLY A 149 -1.84 14.66 -3.36
N LEU A 150 -1.44 15.70 -2.63
CA LEU A 150 -2.32 16.79 -2.20
C LEU A 150 -1.98 18.10 -2.94
N VAL A 151 -2.88 19.08 -2.94
CA VAL A 151 -2.67 20.39 -3.58
C VAL A 151 -2.66 21.49 -2.53
N GLY A 152 -1.65 22.36 -2.57
CA GLY A 152 -1.45 23.44 -1.62
C GLY A 152 -2.31 24.65 -1.96
N ALA A 153 -2.38 25.61 -1.05
CA ALA A 153 -3.16 26.84 -1.28
C ALA A 153 -2.70 27.62 -2.53
N ASP A 154 -1.44 27.49 -2.93
CA ASP A 154 -0.85 28.05 -4.15
C ASP A 154 -1.19 27.28 -5.43
N GLY A 155 -1.79 26.09 -5.32
CA GLY A 155 -2.12 25.22 -6.44
C GLY A 155 -1.01 24.25 -6.85
N ASP A 156 0.12 24.26 -6.14
CA ASP A 156 1.23 23.34 -6.35
C ASP A 156 1.08 22.07 -5.48
N ASP A 157 1.97 21.09 -5.66
CA ASP A 157 1.96 19.85 -4.86
C ASP A 157 2.21 20.17 -3.37
N TYR A 158 1.33 19.66 -2.50
CA TYR A 158 1.39 19.88 -1.05
C TYR A 158 2.06 18.70 -0.32
N PRO A 159 2.92 18.96 0.67
CA PRO A 159 3.58 17.90 1.42
C PRO A 159 2.57 17.11 2.27
N SER A 160 2.37 15.85 1.92
CA SER A 160 1.58 14.89 2.69
C SER A 160 2.41 14.13 3.72
N ASN A 161 1.72 13.51 4.69
CA ASN A 161 2.34 12.59 5.63
C ASN A 161 2.66 11.26 4.95
N TRP A 162 3.68 10.57 5.47
CA TRP A 162 3.98 9.22 5.02
C TRP A 162 2.82 8.27 5.33
N THR A 163 2.42 7.52 4.32
CA THR A 163 1.35 6.52 4.38
C THR A 163 1.94 5.12 4.36
N HIS A 164 1.51 4.30 5.31
CA HIS A 164 1.94 2.92 5.42
C HIS A 164 1.29 2.05 4.32
N PRO A 165 2.00 1.06 3.73
CA PRO A 165 1.44 0.16 2.72
C PRO A 165 0.15 -0.56 3.12
N GLY A 166 -0.06 -0.82 4.41
CA GLY A 166 -1.32 -1.36 4.93
C GLY A 166 -2.53 -0.47 4.65
N GLN A 167 -2.40 0.85 4.79
CA GLN A 167 -3.49 1.78 4.49
C GLN A 167 -3.81 1.79 2.98
N ILE A 168 -2.81 1.59 2.13
CA ILE A 168 -3.03 1.43 0.68
C ILE A 168 -3.76 0.11 0.40
N ALA A 169 -3.42 -0.98 1.08
CA ALA A 169 -4.15 -2.24 0.97
C ALA A 169 -5.62 -2.08 1.39
N ASP A 170 -5.91 -1.32 2.45
CA ASP A 170 -7.27 -1.06 2.90
C ASP A 170 -8.04 -0.17 1.92
N ALA A 171 -7.41 0.86 1.35
CA ALA A 171 -7.99 1.65 0.27
C ALA A 171 -8.36 0.80 -0.96
N ILE A 172 -7.53 -0.19 -1.30
CA ILE A 172 -7.82 -1.13 -2.40
C ILE A 172 -9.03 -2.00 -2.06
N ARG A 173 -9.07 -2.60 -0.86
CA ARG A 173 -10.20 -3.42 -0.40
C ARG A 173 -11.51 -2.66 -0.32
N ASN A 174 -11.45 -1.37 0.02
CA ASN A 174 -12.60 -0.51 0.13
C ASN A 174 -13.15 -0.06 -1.23
N ASN A 175 -12.45 -0.34 -2.33
CA ASN A 175 -12.98 -0.12 -3.66
C ASN A 175 -14.08 -1.16 -3.97
N PRO A 176 -15.35 -0.74 -4.19
CA PRO A 176 -16.46 -1.67 -4.40
C PRO A 176 -16.38 -2.49 -5.70
N HIS A 177 -15.38 -2.19 -6.54
CA HIS A 177 -15.12 -2.91 -7.79
C HIS A 177 -13.90 -3.84 -7.72
N TYR A 178 -13.25 -3.98 -6.55
CA TYR A 178 -12.10 -4.84 -6.39
C TYR A 178 -12.49 -6.21 -5.84
N ASP A 179 -12.35 -7.24 -6.67
CA ASP A 179 -12.77 -8.62 -6.36
C ASP A 179 -11.62 -9.53 -5.85
N GLY A 180 -10.51 -8.96 -5.35
CA GLY A 180 -9.38 -9.73 -4.81
C GLY A 180 -8.38 -10.24 -5.85
N GLY A 181 -8.26 -9.58 -7.00
CA GLY A 181 -7.29 -9.90 -8.07
C GLY A 181 -5.89 -9.31 -7.86
N PRO A 182 -4.93 -9.60 -8.74
CA PRO A 182 -3.60 -9.00 -8.68
C PRO A 182 -3.66 -7.47 -8.83
N VAL A 183 -2.67 -6.79 -8.25
CA VAL A 183 -2.59 -5.33 -8.23
C VAL A 183 -1.39 -4.85 -9.02
N ARG A 184 -1.52 -3.71 -9.72
CA ARG A 184 -0.40 -2.99 -10.32
C ARG A 184 -0.27 -1.62 -9.67
N LEU A 185 0.88 -1.36 -9.06
CA LEU A 185 1.21 -0.05 -8.52
C LEU A 185 1.75 0.84 -9.64
N VAL A 186 0.99 1.85 -10.05
CA VAL A 186 1.52 2.98 -10.83
C VAL A 186 2.02 4.03 -9.85
N SER A 187 3.09 3.64 -9.14
CA SER A 187 3.61 4.37 -7.99
C SER A 187 5.14 4.24 -7.96
N CYS A 188 5.83 5.38 -8.05
CA CYS A 188 7.29 5.45 -8.21
C CYS A 188 8.03 4.61 -7.16
N HIS A 189 9.11 3.95 -7.58
CA HIS A 189 10.06 3.26 -6.69
C HIS A 189 9.51 2.12 -5.82
N THR A 190 8.22 1.79 -5.90
CA THR A 190 7.57 0.78 -5.03
C THR A 190 8.03 -0.66 -5.28
N GLY A 191 8.74 -0.89 -6.39
CA GLY A 191 9.44 -2.13 -6.74
C GLY A 191 10.84 -2.27 -6.12
N ARG A 192 11.34 -1.24 -5.45
CA ARG A 192 12.63 -1.26 -4.75
C ARG A 192 12.52 -0.64 -3.37
N VAL A 193 13.62 -0.70 -2.62
CA VAL A 193 13.79 0.04 -1.37
C VAL A 193 15.25 0.41 -1.22
N ASP A 194 15.54 1.56 -0.64
CA ASP A 194 16.90 1.98 -0.30
C ASP A 194 17.48 1.05 0.77
N ALA A 195 18.79 0.81 0.69
CA ALA A 195 19.46 -0.22 1.49
C ALA A 195 19.40 0.04 3.01
N ASP A 196 19.24 1.30 3.41
CA ASP A 196 19.17 1.76 4.80
C ASP A 196 17.76 1.90 5.34
N ALA A 197 16.71 1.68 4.53
CA ALA A 197 15.32 1.83 4.97
C ALA A 197 14.90 0.78 6.02
N GLY A 198 15.58 -0.38 6.07
CA GLY A 198 15.30 -1.43 7.06
C GLY A 198 13.93 -2.11 6.92
N VAL A 199 13.21 -1.87 5.84
CA VAL A 199 11.89 -2.43 5.52
C VAL A 199 11.86 -3.03 4.12
N PRO A 200 10.90 -3.92 3.79
CA PRO A 200 10.72 -4.40 2.41
C PRO A 200 10.25 -3.28 1.48
N ALA A 201 10.42 -3.48 0.17
CA ALA A 201 9.80 -2.59 -0.84
C ALA A 201 8.29 -2.47 -0.62
N ALA A 202 7.74 -1.28 -0.85
CA ALA A 202 6.32 -0.99 -0.63
C ALA A 202 5.41 -1.99 -1.38
N GLY A 203 5.78 -2.37 -2.61
CA GLY A 203 5.05 -3.38 -3.39
C GLY A 203 5.00 -4.76 -2.72
N GLN A 204 6.08 -5.20 -2.07
CA GLN A 204 6.08 -6.45 -1.30
C GLN A 204 5.16 -6.34 -0.08
N GLN A 205 5.19 -5.21 0.62
CA GLN A 205 4.33 -4.98 1.78
C GLN A 205 2.84 -4.95 1.41
N VAL A 206 2.48 -4.35 0.28
CA VAL A 206 1.10 -4.39 -0.26
C VAL A 206 0.72 -5.83 -0.66
N ALA A 207 1.63 -6.59 -1.29
CA ALA A 207 1.36 -7.98 -1.68
C ALA A 207 1.05 -8.85 -0.46
N ASP A 208 1.90 -8.72 0.56
CA ASP A 208 1.74 -9.39 1.84
C ASP A 208 0.42 -9.02 2.52
N ALA A 209 0.11 -7.73 2.56
CA ALA A 209 -1.11 -7.24 3.18
C ALA A 209 -2.36 -7.78 2.45
N LEU A 210 -2.41 -7.72 1.12
CA LEU A 210 -3.57 -8.15 0.34
C LEU A 210 -3.68 -9.66 0.14
N GLY A 211 -2.57 -10.40 0.26
CA GLY A 211 -2.52 -11.83 -0.04
C GLY A 211 -2.58 -12.15 -1.54
N VAL A 212 -2.21 -11.20 -2.40
CA VAL A 212 -2.28 -11.33 -3.88
C VAL A 212 -0.98 -10.86 -4.53
N PRO A 213 -0.70 -11.24 -5.79
CA PRO A 213 0.46 -10.72 -6.51
C PRO A 213 0.37 -9.20 -6.72
N VAL A 214 1.49 -8.50 -6.55
CA VAL A 214 1.61 -7.06 -6.81
C VAL A 214 2.73 -6.77 -7.78
N MET A 215 2.40 -6.14 -8.90
CA MET A 215 3.37 -5.64 -9.87
C MET A 215 3.71 -4.18 -9.56
N ALA A 216 4.99 -3.85 -9.44
CA ALA A 216 5.48 -2.54 -9.01
C ALA A 216 6.74 -2.11 -9.80
N PRO A 217 6.93 -0.81 -10.07
CA PRO A 217 8.08 -0.32 -10.81
C PRO A 217 9.29 -0.13 -9.90
N THR A 218 10.48 -0.49 -10.37
CA THR A 218 11.73 -0.22 -9.62
C THR A 218 12.16 1.24 -9.66
N ASP A 219 11.58 2.07 -10.53
CA ASP A 219 11.90 3.49 -10.60
C ASP A 219 10.66 4.38 -10.82
N ALA A 220 10.86 5.67 -11.07
CA ALA A 220 9.82 6.63 -11.35
C ALA A 220 9.00 6.18 -12.57
N VAL A 221 7.68 6.15 -12.40
CA VAL A 221 6.73 5.65 -13.39
C VAL A 221 5.71 6.72 -13.73
N GLY A 222 5.25 6.75 -14.98
CA GLY A 222 4.14 7.60 -15.35
C GLY A 222 3.81 7.56 -16.82
N THR A 223 2.81 8.35 -17.19
CA THR A 223 2.41 8.57 -18.58
C THR A 223 2.93 9.92 -19.09
N GLN A 224 3.01 10.07 -20.41
CA GLN A 224 3.46 11.32 -21.03
C GLN A 224 2.40 12.42 -20.86
N ARG A 225 2.88 13.65 -20.61
CA ARG A 225 2.07 14.86 -20.52
C ARG A 225 2.50 15.89 -21.58
N PRO A 226 1.56 16.46 -22.35
CA PRO A 226 0.21 15.97 -22.60
C PRO A 226 0.23 14.68 -23.44
N GLY A 227 -0.85 13.89 -23.39
CA GLY A 227 -1.00 12.67 -24.17
C GLY A 227 -2.44 12.12 -24.12
N PRO A 228 -2.80 11.16 -24.99
CA PRO A 228 -4.14 10.56 -24.99
C PRO A 228 -4.37 9.67 -23.76
N ALA A 229 -5.62 9.32 -23.45
CA ALA A 229 -5.89 8.26 -22.48
C ALA A 229 -5.49 6.87 -23.02
N GLY A 230 -5.31 5.90 -22.12
CA GLY A 230 -4.92 4.54 -22.51
C GLY A 230 -3.44 4.40 -22.87
N GLN A 231 -2.57 5.17 -22.19
CA GLN A 231 -1.12 5.06 -22.33
C GLN A 231 -0.57 3.91 -21.49
N THR A 232 0.36 3.15 -22.06
CA THR A 232 1.22 2.27 -21.26
C THR A 232 2.21 3.15 -20.48
N PRO A 233 2.22 3.11 -19.13
CA PRO A 233 3.17 3.89 -18.35
C PRO A 233 4.60 3.41 -18.61
N THR A 234 5.54 4.36 -18.64
CA THR A 234 6.98 4.10 -18.79
C THR A 234 7.69 4.23 -17.45
N ILE A 235 8.73 3.43 -17.25
CA ILE A 235 9.62 3.52 -16.08
C ILE A 235 10.91 4.21 -16.52
N ARG A 236 11.38 5.19 -15.74
CA ARG A 236 12.62 5.93 -16.00
C ARG A 236 13.86 5.11 -15.67
N ASP A 237 15.03 5.63 -16.09
CA ASP A 237 16.35 5.15 -15.67
C ASP A 237 16.61 3.65 -15.85
N ASN A 238 16.02 3.06 -16.91
CA ASN A 238 16.03 1.62 -17.19
C ASN A 238 15.43 0.76 -16.07
N GLY A 239 14.53 1.34 -15.27
CA GLY A 239 13.75 0.60 -14.30
C GLY A 239 12.79 -0.38 -14.97
N GLU A 240 12.34 -1.35 -14.19
CA GLU A 240 11.60 -2.52 -14.65
C GLU A 240 10.38 -2.74 -13.76
N TRP A 241 9.40 -3.46 -14.30
CA TRP A 241 8.29 -3.98 -13.52
C TRP A 241 8.73 -5.26 -12.81
N VAL A 242 8.65 -5.27 -11.48
CA VAL A 242 8.85 -6.48 -10.68
C VAL A 242 7.51 -6.94 -10.13
N THR A 243 7.32 -8.25 -10.01
CA THR A 243 6.12 -8.83 -9.40
C THR A 243 6.49 -9.49 -8.09
N PHE A 244 5.86 -9.04 -7.01
CA PHE A 244 5.95 -9.64 -5.70
C PHE A 244 4.82 -10.66 -5.51
N GLN A 245 5.17 -11.79 -4.93
CA GLN A 245 4.21 -12.77 -4.44
C GLN A 245 4.01 -12.54 -2.93
N PRO A 246 2.81 -12.76 -2.39
CA PRO A 246 2.59 -12.67 -0.95
C PRO A 246 3.46 -13.69 -0.22
N ARG A 247 4.13 -13.26 0.85
CA ARG A 247 4.91 -14.15 1.72
C ARG A 247 3.96 -14.85 2.70
N ALA A 248 4.15 -16.16 2.90
CA ALA A 248 3.30 -16.95 3.79
C ALA A 248 3.34 -16.39 5.23
N GLY A 249 2.17 -16.22 5.85
CA GLY A 249 2.01 -15.79 7.25
C GLY A 249 1.97 -14.28 7.48
N ALA A 250 1.83 -13.45 6.43
CA ALA A 250 1.77 -11.99 6.57
C ALA A 250 0.36 -11.39 6.71
N GLY A 251 -0.69 -12.24 6.68
CA GLY A 251 -2.10 -11.83 6.75
C GLY A 251 -2.94 -12.60 7.76
N GLU A 252 -2.30 -13.24 8.76
CA GLU A 252 -2.99 -13.88 9.90
C GLU A 252 -2.84 -13.05 11.19
#